data_AF-A0A831RH64-F1
#
_entry.id   AF-A0A831RH64-F1
#
_cell.length_a   1.000
_cell.length_b   1.000
_cell.length_c   1.000
_cell.angle_alpha   90.00
_cell.angle_beta   90.00
_cell.angle_gamma   90.00
#
_symmetry.space_group_name_H-M   'P 1'
#
loop_
_entity.id
_entity.type
_entity.pdbx_description
1 polymer ?
#
loop_
_entity_poly.entity_id
_entity_poly.type
_entity_poly.pdbx_seq_one_letter_code
_entity_poly.pdbx_strand_id
1 'polypeptide(L)' 'MLPYPRIDPVAVDLPDFLPFDVHWYGLMYVFGIGGAWLLARRRGPGFGWRLEEIDDLVFYAAIGVVAGG' A
#
# COMPACT_ATOMS: atom_id res chain seq x y z
N MET A 1 -26.85 -15.96 12.90
CA MET A 1 -26.04 -14.81 12.44
C MET A 1 -24.60 -15.10 12.82
N LEU A 2 -23.64 -14.95 11.90
CA LEU A 2 -22.24 -15.13 12.23
C LEU A 2 -21.77 -13.90 13.02
N PRO A 3 -21.26 -14.03 14.25
CA PRO A 3 -20.73 -12.89 14.98
C PRO A 3 -19.50 -12.33 14.24
N TYR A 4 -19.38 -11.01 14.19
CA TYR A 4 -18.21 -10.38 13.58
C TYR A 4 -16.95 -10.73 14.39
N PRO A 5 -15.87 -11.20 13.74
CA PRO A 5 -14.64 -11.54 14.45
C PRO A 5 -13.99 -10.28 15.00
N ARG A 6 -13.63 -10.31 16.29
CA ARG A 6 -12.83 -9.24 16.91
C ARG A 6 -11.37 -9.50 16.59
N ILE A 7 -10.91 -8.92 15.47
CA ILE A 7 -9.52 -8.93 15.04
C ILE A 7 -8.84 -7.72 15.67
N ASP A 8 -7.66 -7.93 16.25
CA ASP A 8 -6.82 -6.84 16.77
C ASP A 8 -6.41 -5.93 15.60
N PRO A 9 -6.66 -4.61 15.66
CA PRO A 9 -6.27 -3.69 14.59
C PRO A 9 -4.75 -3.55 14.43
N VAL A 10 -3.97 -3.82 15.48
CA VAL A 10 -2.51 -3.75 15.48
C VAL A 10 -1.95 -5.04 14.89
N ALA A 11 -1.20 -4.90 13.80
CA ALA A 11 -0.54 -6.01 13.14
C ALA A 11 0.85 -6.29 13.75
N VAL A 12 1.60 -5.22 14.05
CA VAL A 12 2.90 -5.30 14.71
C VAL A 12 3.00 -4.17 15.72
N ASP A 13 3.19 -4.55 16.98
CA ASP A 13 3.52 -3.64 18.07
C ASP A 13 5.05 -3.61 18.21
N LEU A 14 5.65 -2.43 18.07
CA LEU A 14 7.11 -2.22 18.12
C LEU A 14 7.48 -1.19 19.19
N PRO A 15 7.08 -1.38 20.46
CA PRO A 15 7.11 -0.32 21.45
C PRO A 15 8.54 0.09 21.86
N ASP A 16 9.50 -0.83 21.73
CA ASP A 16 10.91 -0.57 22.07
C ASP A 16 11.69 0.13 20.94
N PHE A 17 11.17 0.13 19.71
CA PHE A 17 11.87 0.64 18.51
C PHE A 17 11.15 1.81 17.82
N LEU A 18 9.83 1.95 17.97
CA LEU A 18 9.05 3.00 17.31
C LEU A 18 7.82 3.40 18.16
N PRO A 19 7.52 4.70 18.35
CA PRO A 19 6.37 5.14 19.14
C PRO A 19 5.01 4.97 18.43
N PHE A 20 4.94 4.15 17.37
CA PHE A 20 3.75 4.00 16.53
C PHE A 20 3.50 2.54 16.16
N ASP A 21 2.25 2.12 16.32
CA ASP A 21 1.79 0.78 15.97
C ASP A 21 1.52 0.62 14.48
N VAL A 22 1.97 -0.50 13.91
CA VAL A 22 1.66 -0.83 12.52
C VAL A 22 0.30 -1.51 12.49
N HIS A 23 -0.67 -0.86 11.86
CA HIS A 23 -2.03 -1.37 11.74
C HIS A 23 -2.22 -2.21 10.47
N TRP A 24 -3.16 -3.17 10.52
CA TRP A 24 -3.50 -4.00 9.35
C TRP A 24 -3.95 -3.19 8.13
N TYR A 25 -4.70 -2.11 8.33
CA TYR A 25 -5.14 -1.27 7.20
C TYR A 25 -3.93 -0.64 6.48
N GLY A 26 -2.92 -0.19 7.23
CA GLY A 26 -1.71 0.39 6.66
C GLY A 26 -0.91 -0.63 5.85
N LEU A 27 -0.77 -1.85 6.39
CA LEU A 27 -0.18 -2.96 5.63
C LEU A 27 -0.96 -3.24 4.35
N MET A 28 -2.30 -3.21 4.41
CA MET A 28 -3.12 -3.44 3.23
C MET A 28 -2.92 -2.37 2.15
N TYR A 29 -2.71 -1.11 2.52
CA TYR A 29 -2.35 -0.07 1.56
C TYR A 29 -1.01 -0.38 0.89
N VAL A 30 0.01 -0.77 1.66
CA VAL A 30 1.33 -1.12 1.11
C VAL A 30 1.22 -2.29 0.15
N PHE A 31 0.50 -3.35 0.52
CA PHE A 31 0.28 -4.50 -0.36
C PHE A 31 -0.53 -4.15 -1.60
N GLY A 32 -1.57 -3.32 -1.48
CA GLY A 32 -2.40 -2.89 -2.61
C GLY A 32 -1.63 -2.03 -3.61
N ILE A 33 -0.98 -0.97 -3.13
CA ILE A 33 -0.20 -0.04 -3.96
C ILE A 33 1.02 -0.75 -4.53
N GLY A 34 1.77 -1.50 -3.71
CA GLY A 34 2.93 -2.27 -4.14
C GLY A 34 2.57 -3.38 -5.13
N GLY A 35 1.43 -4.04 -4.96
CA GLY A 35 0.89 -5.01 -5.90
C GLY A 35 0.51 -4.39 -7.25
N ALA A 36 -0.18 -3.24 -7.23
CA ALA A 36 -0.52 -2.49 -8.43
C ALA A 36 0.74 -2.02 -9.19
N TRP A 37 1.72 -1.47 -8.46
CA TRP A 37 3.02 -1.08 -9.00
C TRP A 37 3.76 -2.24 -9.66
N LEU A 38 3.85 -3.37 -8.98
CA LEU A 38 4.54 -4.56 -9.49
C LEU A 38 3.85 -5.10 -10.75
N LEU A 39 2.52 -5.13 -10.77
CA LEU A 39 1.76 -5.55 -11.94
C LEU A 39 1.94 -4.58 -13.11
N ALA A 40 1.86 -3.27 -12.83
CA ALA A 40 2.06 -2.22 -13.82
C ALA A 40 3.45 -2.30 -14.43
N ARG A 41 4.52 -2.42 -13.62
CA ARG A 41 5.89 -2.60 -14.12
C ARG A 41 6.05 -3.84 -15.00
N ARG A 42 5.39 -4.95 -14.66
CA ARG A 42 5.47 -6.19 -15.44
C ARG A 42 4.73 -6.12 -16.77
N ARG A 43 3.61 -5.38 -16.84
CA ARG A 43 2.73 -5.35 -18.02
C ARG A 43 2.94 -4.10 -18.88
N GLY A 44 3.28 -2.97 -18.26
CA GLY A 44 3.38 -1.64 -18.85
C GLY A 44 4.32 -1.55 -20.05
N PRO A 45 5.52 -2.18 -20.05
CA PRO A 45 6.38 -2.22 -21.23
C PRO A 45 5.70 -2.84 -22.45
N GLY A 46 4.82 -3.83 -22.26
CA GLY A 46 4.00 -4.43 -23.32
C GLY A 46 2.95 -3.49 -23.90
N PHE A 47 2.67 -2.37 -23.23
CA PHE A 47 1.78 -1.29 -23.67
C PHE A 47 2.55 -0.01 -24.04
N GLY A 48 3.89 -0.07 -24.13
CA GLY A 48 4.73 1.07 -24.52
C GLY A 48 5.08 2.04 -23.38
N TRP A 49 4.76 1.70 -22.12
CA TRP A 49 5.15 2.51 -20.97
C TRP A 49 6.61 2.28 -20.59
N ARG A 50 7.31 3.35 -20.24
CA ARG A 50 8.61 3.27 -19.58
C ARG A 50 8.44 2.96 -18.10
N LEU A 51 9.43 2.31 -17.49
CA LEU A 51 9.35 1.93 -16.08
C LEU A 51 9.31 3.16 -15.17
N GLU A 52 10.01 4.22 -15.56
CA GLU A 52 10.05 5.48 -14.83
C GLU A 52 8.66 6.15 -14.80
N GLU A 53 7.91 6.08 -15.90
CA GLU A 53 6.55 6.64 -15.98
C GLU A 53 5.57 5.92 -15.06
N ILE A 54 5.76 4.61 -14.89
CA ILE A 54 4.97 3.78 -13.97
C ILE A 54 5.35 4.11 -12.52
N ASP A 55 6.64 4.24 -12.24
CA ASP A 55 7.15 4.58 -10.91
C ASP A 55 6.64 5.97 -10.49
N ASP A 56 6.72 6.97 -11.38
CA ASP A 56 6.22 8.33 -11.16
C ASP A 56 4.69 8.34 -10.95
N LEU A 57 3.93 7.64 -11.81
CA LEU A 57 2.48 7.57 -11.71
C LEU A 57 2.04 7.03 -10.35
N VAL A 58 2.62 5.90 -9.92
CA VAL A 58 2.29 5.28 -8.63
C VAL A 58 2.69 6.18 -7.47
N PHE A 59 3.86 6.83 -7.55
CA PHE A 59 4.33 7.74 -6.51
C PHE A 59 3.40 8.95 -6.35
N TYR A 60 3.06 9.64 -7.44
CA TYR A 60 2.15 10.78 -7.38
C TYR A 60 0.73 10.38 -6.99
N ALA A 61 0.26 9.20 -7.40
CA ALA A 61 -1.03 8.67 -6.94
C ALA A 61 -1.02 8.42 -5.43
N ALA A 62 0.05 7.83 -4.87
CA ALA A 62 0.20 7.62 -3.44
C ALA A 62 0.23 8.95 -2.67
N ILE A 63 0.97 9.95 -3.17
CA ILE A 63 0.94 11.32 -2.61
C ILE A 63 -0.48 11.88 -2.65
N GLY A 64 -1.19 11.74 -3.78
CA GLY A 64 -2.56 12.23 -3.92
C GLY A 64 -3.52 11.60 -2.92
N VAL A 65 -3.39 10.31 -2.62
CA VAL A 65 -4.17 9.63 -1.58
C VAL A 65 -3.86 10.18 -0.19
N VAL A 66 -2.59 10.41 0.13
CA VAL A 66 -2.17 10.93 1.44
C VAL A 66 -2.57 12.40 1.61
N ALA A 67 -2.41 13.22 0.57
CA ALA A 67 -2.68 14.65 0.62
C ALA A 67 -4.17 14.99 0.47
N GLY A 68 -4.94 14.15 -0.22
CA GLY A 68 -6.38 14.31 -0.39
C GLY A 68 -7.22 13.69 0.74
N GLY A 69 -6.58 12.93 1.63
CA GLY A 69 -7.17 12.36 2.84
C GLY A 69 -7.42 13.39 3.92
#